data_AF-A0A087SLE8-F1
#
_entry.id   AF-A0A087SLE8-F1
#
_cell.length_a   1.000
_cell.length_b   1.000
_cell.length_c   1.000
_cell.angle_alpha   90.00
_cell.angle_beta   90.00
_cell.angle_gamma   90.00
#
_symmetry.space_group_name_H-M   'P 1'
#
loop_
_entity.id
_entity.type
_entity.pdbx_description
1 polymer ?
#
loop_
_entity_poly.entity_id
_entity_poly.type
_entity_poly.pdbx_seq_one_letter_code
_entity_poly.pdbx_strand_id
1 'polypeptide(L)'
;MVQIAYALDLPPCIVARRLLEALRLGLGRAGTTLALRDPAALPSLVKTPGLADTLLARLRRELEACVAVDAVCCPRADSARARAGSAYEERLYASLHEAGVAFWTEGGLRARGFFKTPDAKLQVPVAVGGRVVHWIDSKATFGDARMHRTQLAEQYELYVNRFGPGMVIYWHGYVEGLLEHPGVLVVDDFPAKSSILQLPCLSVEPVRPSEAPFRPAIQAA
;
A
#
# COMPACT_ATOMS: atom_id res chain seq x y z
N MET A 1 26.80 -0.91 -16.31
CA MET A 1 25.78 -0.30 -15.44
C MET A 1 26.25 -0.10 -14.00
N VAL A 2 26.69 -1.14 -13.29
CA VAL A 2 27.14 -1.06 -11.88
C VAL A 2 28.16 0.06 -11.63
N GLN A 3 29.23 0.13 -12.44
CA GLN A 3 30.26 1.17 -12.29
C GLN A 3 29.71 2.60 -12.48
N ILE A 4 28.76 2.78 -13.40
CA ILE A 4 28.06 4.06 -13.60
C ILE A 4 27.24 4.40 -12.36
N ALA A 5 26.57 3.40 -11.77
CA ALA A 5 25.77 3.59 -10.58
C ALA A 5 26.60 4.04 -9.38
N TYR A 6 27.77 3.41 -9.17
CA TYR A 6 28.69 3.84 -8.11
C TYR A 6 29.30 5.22 -8.36
N ALA A 7 29.64 5.55 -9.60
CA ALA A 7 30.12 6.88 -9.95
C ALA A 7 29.08 7.99 -9.72
N LEU A 8 27.78 7.65 -9.80
CA LEU A 8 26.67 8.57 -9.59
C LEU A 8 26.09 8.53 -8.16
N ASP A 9 26.62 7.68 -7.28
CA ASP A 9 26.06 7.41 -5.95
C ASP A 9 24.56 7.03 -6.00
N LEU A 10 24.21 6.12 -6.92
CA LEU A 10 22.84 5.64 -7.11
C LEU A 10 22.74 4.11 -7.02
N PRO A 11 21.58 3.56 -6.59
CA PRO A 11 21.37 2.11 -6.60
C PRO A 11 21.49 1.53 -8.03
N PRO A 12 22.26 0.44 -8.23
CA PRO A 12 22.50 -0.14 -9.56
C PRO A 12 21.22 -0.51 -10.33
N CYS A 13 20.17 -1.01 -9.68
CA CYS A 13 18.91 -1.33 -10.33
C CYS A 13 18.13 -0.09 -10.78
N ILE A 14 18.31 1.06 -10.11
CA ILE A 14 17.72 2.33 -10.55
C ILE A 14 18.40 2.82 -11.82
N VAL A 15 19.73 2.78 -11.86
CA VAL A 15 20.50 3.16 -13.06
C VAL A 15 20.19 2.22 -14.23
N ALA A 16 20.14 0.90 -13.98
CA ALA A 16 19.73 -0.08 -14.98
C ALA A 16 18.35 0.22 -15.56
N ARG A 17 17.36 0.52 -14.70
CA ARG A 17 16.01 0.89 -15.12
C ARG A 17 16.03 2.11 -16.04
N ARG A 18 16.73 3.18 -15.64
CA ARG A 18 16.80 4.43 -16.44
C ARG A 18 17.51 4.22 -17.76
N LEU A 19 18.56 3.40 -17.80
CA LEU A 19 19.26 3.08 -19.05
C LEU A 19 18.39 2.25 -19.98
N LEU A 20 17.68 1.24 -19.50
CA LEU A 20 16.74 0.47 -20.33
C LEU A 20 15.62 1.37 -20.91
N GLU A 21 15.11 2.32 -20.12
CA GLU A 21 14.12 3.30 -20.58
C GLU A 21 14.71 4.26 -21.64
N ALA A 22 15.97 4.69 -21.47
CA ALA A 22 16.65 5.60 -22.37
C ALA A 22 17.07 4.97 -23.71
N LEU A 23 17.38 3.67 -23.73
CA LEU A 23 17.81 2.93 -24.92
C LEU A 23 16.69 2.69 -25.95
N ARG A 24 15.44 3.10 -25.64
CA ARG A 24 14.27 2.99 -26.53
C ARG A 24 14.10 1.60 -27.16
N LEU A 25 14.30 0.55 -26.35
CA LEU A 25 14.24 -0.87 -26.77
C LEU A 25 12.80 -1.38 -27.04
N GLY A 26 11.81 -0.49 -27.11
CA GLY A 26 10.39 -0.86 -27.12
C GLY A 26 9.88 -1.48 -25.82
N LEU A 27 10.66 -1.36 -24.73
CA LEU A 27 10.31 -1.80 -23.38
C LEU A 27 9.41 -0.77 -22.70
N GLY A 28 8.20 -1.17 -22.32
CA GLY A 28 7.36 -0.38 -21.40
C GLY A 28 7.80 -0.57 -19.94
N ARG A 29 7.24 0.23 -19.02
CA ARG A 29 7.56 0.15 -17.58
C ARG A 29 7.42 -1.27 -17.01
N ALA A 30 6.38 -1.99 -17.41
CA ALA A 30 6.16 -3.37 -17.00
C ALA A 30 7.25 -4.31 -17.53
N GLY A 31 7.65 -4.14 -18.79
CA GLY A 31 8.74 -4.90 -19.41
C GLY A 31 10.09 -4.65 -18.71
N THR A 32 10.40 -3.40 -18.36
CA THR A 32 11.60 -3.06 -17.60
C THR A 32 11.62 -3.72 -16.22
N THR A 33 10.48 -3.71 -15.51
CA THR A 33 10.36 -4.40 -14.22
C THR A 33 10.52 -5.92 -14.38
N LEU A 34 9.97 -6.50 -15.44
CA LEU A 34 10.13 -7.93 -15.72
C LEU A 34 11.59 -8.27 -16.06
N ALA A 35 12.26 -7.46 -16.89
CA ALA A 35 13.68 -7.66 -17.23
C ALA A 35 14.61 -7.55 -16.02
N LEU A 36 14.26 -6.75 -15.00
CA LEU A 36 15.00 -6.71 -13.75
C LEU A 36 14.70 -7.93 -12.86
N ARG A 37 13.47 -8.44 -12.88
CA ARG A 37 13.08 -9.66 -12.13
C ARG A 37 13.68 -10.92 -12.74
N ASP A 38 13.68 -10.99 -14.06
CA ASP A 38 14.19 -12.09 -14.85
C ASP A 38 14.99 -11.54 -16.05
N PRO A 39 16.30 -11.30 -15.87
CA PRO A 39 17.16 -10.84 -16.96
C PRO A 39 17.19 -11.80 -18.16
N ALA A 40 16.92 -13.09 -17.97
CA ALA A 40 16.90 -14.06 -19.07
C ALA A 40 15.73 -13.84 -20.04
N ALA A 41 14.64 -13.21 -19.58
CA ALA A 41 13.52 -12.82 -20.41
C ALA A 41 13.80 -11.61 -21.31
N LEU A 42 14.90 -10.87 -21.12
CA LEU A 42 15.18 -9.64 -21.87
C LEU A 42 15.05 -9.79 -23.41
N PRO A 43 15.54 -10.87 -24.06
CA PRO A 43 15.41 -11.06 -25.50
C PRO A 43 13.98 -11.07 -26.02
N SER A 44 13.04 -11.64 -25.26
CA SER A 44 11.63 -11.71 -25.68
C SER A 44 10.87 -10.41 -25.41
N LEU A 45 11.42 -9.52 -24.59
CA LEU A 45 10.79 -8.25 -24.20
C LEU A 45 11.19 -7.09 -25.10
N VAL A 46 12.38 -7.15 -25.71
CA VAL A 46 12.86 -6.13 -26.65
C VAL A 46 12.07 -6.20 -27.95
N LYS A 47 11.59 -5.04 -28.42
CA LYS A 47 10.81 -4.94 -29.66
C LYS A 47 11.57 -4.21 -30.78
N THR A 48 12.81 -3.79 -30.51
CA THR A 48 13.62 -3.07 -31.50
C THR A 48 14.22 -4.04 -32.50
N PRO A 49 13.86 -3.94 -33.79
CA PRO A 49 14.42 -4.80 -34.83
C PRO A 49 15.90 -4.46 -35.07
N GLY A 50 16.71 -5.47 -35.40
CA GLY A 50 18.13 -5.29 -35.76
C GLY A 50 19.07 -4.99 -34.58
N LEU A 51 18.63 -5.19 -33.34
CA LEU A 51 19.52 -5.09 -32.18
C LEU A 51 20.54 -6.24 -32.23
N ALA A 52 21.83 -5.90 -32.15
CA ALA A 52 22.89 -6.90 -32.17
C ALA A 52 22.82 -7.85 -30.95
N ASP A 53 22.92 -9.15 -31.19
CA ASP A 53 22.92 -10.19 -30.15
C ASP A 53 24.00 -9.96 -29.08
N THR A 54 25.16 -9.43 -29.50
CA THR A 54 26.27 -9.09 -28.61
C THR A 54 25.91 -7.99 -27.61
N LEU A 55 25.15 -6.99 -28.05
CA LEU A 55 24.65 -5.92 -27.18
C LEU A 55 23.58 -6.46 -26.23
N LEU A 56 22.66 -7.29 -26.72
CA LEU A 56 21.62 -7.90 -25.90
C LEU A 56 22.21 -8.81 -24.81
N ALA A 57 23.18 -9.65 -25.16
CA ALA A 57 23.91 -10.49 -24.21
C ALA A 57 24.66 -9.65 -23.16
N ARG A 58 25.27 -8.54 -23.59
CA ARG A 58 25.92 -7.58 -22.67
C ARG A 58 24.91 -6.96 -21.72
N LEU A 59 23.78 -6.47 -22.23
CA LEU A 59 22.72 -5.86 -21.41
C LEU A 59 22.21 -6.84 -20.36
N ARG A 60 21.92 -8.09 -20.75
CA ARG A 60 21.51 -9.14 -19.81
C ARG A 60 22.52 -9.31 -18.67
N ARG A 61 23.80 -9.49 -19.00
CA ARG A 61 24.86 -9.63 -17.99
C ARG A 61 24.99 -8.41 -17.08
N GLU A 62 24.82 -7.21 -17.63
CA GLU A 62 24.84 -5.98 -16.83
C GLU A 62 23.62 -5.87 -15.89
N LEU A 63 22.43 -6.33 -16.32
CA LEU A 63 21.25 -6.42 -15.45
C LEU A 63 21.43 -7.44 -14.33
N GLU A 64 21.93 -8.64 -14.66
CA GLU A 64 22.25 -9.68 -13.67
C GLU A 64 23.21 -9.14 -12.61
N ALA A 65 24.27 -8.45 -13.03
CA ALA A 65 25.23 -7.83 -12.12
C ALA A 65 24.56 -6.77 -11.23
N CYS A 66 23.75 -5.87 -11.79
CA CYS A 66 23.02 -4.87 -11.01
C CYS A 66 22.09 -5.50 -9.97
N VAL A 67 21.33 -6.53 -10.36
CA VAL A 67 20.40 -7.23 -9.48
C VAL A 67 21.13 -7.98 -8.36
N ALA A 68 22.30 -8.54 -8.65
CA ALA A 68 23.10 -9.27 -7.66
C ALA A 68 23.70 -8.36 -6.58
N VAL A 69 24.11 -7.15 -6.93
CA VAL A 69 24.83 -6.24 -6.02
C VAL A 69 23.94 -5.19 -5.35
N ASP A 70 22.78 -4.87 -5.92
CA ASP A 70 21.87 -3.88 -5.34
C ASP A 70 21.10 -4.50 -4.16
N ALA A 71 21.30 -3.94 -2.96
CA ALA A 71 20.63 -4.40 -1.74
C ALA A 71 19.27 -3.72 -1.49
N VAL A 72 18.96 -2.63 -2.20
CA VAL A 72 17.89 -1.69 -1.83
C VAL A 72 16.77 -1.64 -2.87
N CYS A 73 17.13 -1.63 -4.14
CA CYS A 73 16.21 -1.47 -5.28
C CYS A 73 16.14 -2.72 -6.16
N CYS A 74 16.70 -3.84 -5.69
CA CYS A 74 16.59 -5.11 -6.39
C CYS A 74 15.22 -5.76 -6.21
N PRO A 75 14.81 -6.66 -7.14
CA PRO A 75 13.57 -7.41 -7.02
C PRO A 75 13.38 -8.15 -5.69
N ARG A 76 14.47 -8.70 -5.13
CA ARG A 76 14.41 -9.42 -3.84
C ARG A 76 14.04 -8.49 -2.69
N ALA A 77 14.61 -7.29 -2.65
CA ALA A 77 14.28 -6.27 -1.67
C ALA A 77 12.84 -5.77 -1.84
N ASP A 78 12.39 -5.56 -3.08
CA ASP A 78 10.99 -5.22 -3.39
C ASP A 78 10.02 -6.30 -2.89
N SER A 79 10.31 -7.56 -3.17
CA SER A 79 9.50 -8.69 -2.69
C SER A 79 9.50 -8.80 -1.17
N ALA A 80 10.64 -8.52 -0.51
CA ALA A 80 10.71 -8.51 0.95
C ALA A 80 9.84 -7.39 1.55
N ARG A 81 9.91 -6.17 0.99
CA ARG A 81 9.04 -5.05 1.39
C ARG A 81 7.56 -5.36 1.18
N ALA A 82 7.20 -5.96 0.04
CA ALA A 82 5.82 -6.35 -0.23
C ALA A 82 5.30 -7.37 0.79
N ARG A 83 6.08 -8.40 1.10
CA ARG A 83 5.73 -9.39 2.14
C ARG A 83 5.62 -8.75 3.52
N ALA A 84 6.53 -7.85 3.87
CA ALA A 84 6.45 -7.11 5.13
C ALA A 84 5.17 -6.28 5.21
N GLY A 85 4.82 -5.57 4.14
CA GLY A 85 3.55 -4.83 4.03
C GLY A 85 2.35 -5.71 4.37
N SER A 86 2.21 -6.84 3.68
CA SER A 86 1.11 -7.79 3.92
C SER A 86 1.10 -8.34 5.36
N ALA A 87 2.26 -8.69 5.92
CA ALA A 87 2.36 -9.20 7.29
C ALA A 87 1.92 -8.15 8.34
N TYR A 88 2.23 -6.87 8.12
CA TYR A 88 1.81 -5.81 9.03
C TYR A 88 0.34 -5.39 8.85
N GLU A 89 -0.22 -5.52 7.64
CA GLU A 89 -1.67 -5.42 7.43
C GLU A 89 -2.42 -6.56 8.16
N GLU A 90 -1.92 -7.79 8.08
CA GLU A 90 -2.48 -8.93 8.84
C GLU A 90 -2.40 -8.67 10.35
N ARG A 91 -1.27 -8.14 10.85
CA ARG A 91 -1.13 -7.72 12.25
C ARG A 91 -2.14 -6.63 12.64
N LEU A 92 -2.37 -5.64 11.78
CA LEU A 92 -3.40 -4.62 12.00
C LEU A 92 -4.78 -5.26 12.16
N TYR A 93 -5.14 -6.17 11.25
CA TYR A 93 -6.44 -6.84 11.28
C TYR A 93 -6.62 -7.69 12.55
N ALA A 94 -5.59 -8.44 12.96
CA ALA A 94 -5.61 -9.19 14.21
C ALA A 94 -5.82 -8.26 15.42
N SER A 95 -5.09 -7.13 15.46
CA SER A 95 -5.19 -6.15 16.56
C SER A 95 -6.58 -5.52 16.63
N LEU A 96 -7.19 -5.20 15.49
CA LEU A 96 -8.56 -4.70 15.42
C LEU A 96 -9.58 -5.74 15.92
N HIS A 97 -9.41 -7.01 15.55
CA HIS A 97 -10.27 -8.09 16.02
C HIS A 97 -10.16 -8.31 17.54
N GLU A 98 -8.95 -8.31 18.10
CA GLU A 98 -8.71 -8.43 19.55
C GLU A 98 -9.28 -7.23 20.34
N ALA A 99 -9.21 -6.04 19.76
CA ALA A 99 -9.83 -4.84 20.29
C ALA A 99 -11.37 -4.85 20.17
N GLY A 100 -11.95 -5.76 19.38
CA GLY A 100 -13.40 -5.82 19.12
C GLY A 100 -13.90 -4.72 18.18
N VAL A 101 -13.01 -4.12 17.40
CA VAL A 101 -13.35 -3.03 16.47
C VAL A 101 -13.82 -3.63 15.15
N ALA A 102 -15.03 -3.26 14.71
CA ALA A 102 -15.55 -3.69 13.42
C ALA A 102 -14.98 -2.85 12.27
N PHE A 103 -14.47 -3.49 11.21
CA PHE A 103 -13.88 -2.81 10.05
C PHE A 103 -14.21 -3.51 8.73
N TRP A 104 -13.90 -2.85 7.62
CA TRP A 104 -13.79 -3.43 6.27
C TRP A 104 -12.32 -3.42 5.87
N THR A 105 -11.83 -4.54 5.36
CA THR A 105 -10.47 -4.66 4.80
C THR A 105 -10.36 -3.93 3.47
N GLU A 106 -9.14 -3.56 3.09
CA GLU A 106 -8.87 -2.96 1.78
C GLU A 106 -9.41 -3.81 0.63
N GLY A 107 -9.10 -5.11 0.64
CA GLY A 107 -9.58 -6.06 -0.36
C GLY A 107 -11.10 -6.09 -0.46
N GLY A 108 -11.81 -6.03 0.68
CA GLY A 108 -13.27 -5.95 0.72
C GLY A 108 -13.82 -4.65 0.16
N LEU A 109 -13.15 -3.52 0.39
CA LEU A 109 -13.53 -2.23 -0.19
C LEU A 109 -13.31 -2.21 -1.72
N ARG A 110 -12.16 -2.71 -2.18
CA ARG A 110 -11.83 -2.81 -3.61
C ARG A 110 -12.81 -3.71 -4.36
N ALA A 111 -13.19 -4.85 -3.80
CA ALA A 111 -14.21 -5.74 -4.36
C ALA A 111 -15.58 -5.07 -4.52
N ARG A 112 -15.89 -4.03 -3.72
CA ARG A 112 -17.10 -3.21 -3.83
C ARG A 112 -16.95 -2.02 -4.79
N GLY A 113 -15.84 -1.93 -5.52
CA GLY A 113 -15.59 -0.85 -6.49
C GLY A 113 -15.05 0.44 -5.89
N PHE A 114 -14.58 0.44 -4.64
CA PHE A 114 -13.92 1.61 -4.08
C PHE A 114 -12.50 1.74 -4.66
N PHE A 115 -12.20 2.91 -5.22
CA PHE A 115 -10.84 3.32 -5.58
C PHE A 115 -10.18 4.06 -4.42
N LYS A 116 -8.86 3.91 -4.29
CA LYS A 116 -8.01 4.55 -3.26
C LYS A 116 -8.57 4.32 -1.86
N THR A 117 -8.23 3.17 -1.31
CA THR A 117 -8.80 2.59 -0.10
C THR A 117 -7.74 2.55 1.00
N PRO A 118 -8.07 2.93 2.25
CA PRO A 118 -7.20 2.66 3.38
C PRO A 118 -7.17 1.16 3.67
N ASP A 119 -6.13 0.71 4.38
CA ASP A 119 -5.96 -0.71 4.74
C ASP A 119 -7.12 -1.24 5.57
N ALA A 120 -7.59 -0.43 6.54
CA ALA A 120 -8.82 -0.69 7.28
C ALA A 120 -9.73 0.55 7.29
N LYS A 121 -10.98 0.40 6.87
CA LYS A 121 -12.04 1.38 7.14
C LYS A 121 -12.90 0.90 8.29
N LEU A 122 -13.00 1.66 9.37
CA LEU A 122 -13.81 1.27 10.52
C LEU A 122 -15.30 1.41 10.20
N GLN A 123 -16.10 0.47 10.67
CA GLN A 123 -17.56 0.51 10.50
C GLN A 123 -18.18 1.53 11.44
N VAL A 124 -17.64 1.62 12.65
CA VAL A 124 -17.97 2.60 13.67
C VAL A 124 -16.67 3.30 14.05
N PRO A 125 -16.61 4.65 14.01
CA PRO A 125 -15.41 5.38 14.43
C PRO A 125 -15.07 5.12 15.90
N VAL A 126 -13.78 5.13 16.21
CA VAL A 126 -13.26 5.01 17.57
C VAL A 126 -12.50 6.27 17.95
N ALA A 127 -12.29 6.52 19.24
CA ALA A 127 -11.39 7.59 19.67
C ALA A 127 -10.09 6.99 20.21
N VAL A 128 -8.96 7.54 19.77
CA VAL A 128 -7.60 7.19 20.20
C VAL A 128 -6.89 8.47 20.63
N GLY A 129 -6.50 8.56 21.91
CA GLY A 129 -5.82 9.76 22.43
C GLY A 129 -6.62 11.05 22.22
N GLY A 130 -7.95 10.98 22.35
CA GLY A 130 -8.86 12.13 22.16
C GLY A 130 -9.13 12.50 20.69
N ARG A 131 -8.55 11.79 19.71
CA ARG A 131 -8.82 11.98 18.28
C ARG A 131 -9.74 10.89 17.74
N VAL A 132 -10.75 11.28 16.96
CA VAL A 132 -11.64 10.33 16.27
C VAL A 132 -10.90 9.71 15.09
N VAL A 133 -11.09 8.41 14.88
CA VAL A 133 -10.46 7.62 13.82
C VAL A 133 -11.54 6.86 13.06
N HIS A 134 -11.65 7.11 11.75
CA HIS A 134 -12.57 6.44 10.83
C HIS A 134 -11.89 5.39 9.95
N TRP A 135 -10.58 5.52 9.74
CA TRP A 135 -9.78 4.63 8.91
C TRP A 135 -8.36 4.52 9.46
N ILE A 136 -7.70 3.42 9.14
CA ILE A 136 -6.32 3.13 9.53
C ILE A 136 -5.55 2.69 8.28
N ASP A 137 -4.36 3.23 8.11
CA ASP A 137 -3.42 2.88 7.05
C ASP A 137 -2.08 2.44 7.68
N SER A 138 -1.62 1.25 7.29
CA SER A 138 -0.51 0.50 7.86
C SER A 138 0.72 0.61 6.97
N LYS A 139 1.81 1.15 7.51
CA LYS A 139 3.08 1.31 6.80
C LYS A 139 4.16 0.46 7.46
N ALA A 140 4.55 -0.62 6.79
CA ALA A 140 5.67 -1.50 7.17
C ALA A 140 7.06 -0.87 6.91
N THR A 141 7.19 0.43 7.14
CA THR A 141 8.38 1.23 6.82
C THR A 141 8.60 2.29 7.89
N PHE A 142 9.82 2.80 7.98
CA PHE A 142 10.09 4.01 8.76
C PHE A 142 9.45 5.23 8.10
N GLY A 143 8.78 6.09 8.87
CA GLY A 143 8.16 7.31 8.38
C GLY A 143 9.16 8.44 8.22
N ASP A 144 9.72 8.64 7.02
CA ASP A 144 10.52 9.83 6.71
C ASP A 144 9.64 11.00 6.23
N ALA A 145 10.12 12.23 6.45
CA ALA A 145 9.37 13.45 6.14
C ALA A 145 9.00 13.61 4.66
N ARG A 146 9.85 13.13 3.73
CA ARG A 146 9.59 13.26 2.29
C ARG A 146 8.50 12.29 1.87
N MET A 147 8.63 11.01 2.24
CA MET A 147 7.61 10.00 1.93
C MET A 147 6.29 10.34 2.61
N HIS A 148 6.30 10.77 3.87
CA HIS A 148 5.08 11.15 4.58
C HIS A 148 4.34 12.29 3.86
N ARG A 149 5.04 13.35 3.47
CA ARG A 149 4.44 14.47 2.71
C ARG A 149 3.84 14.01 1.38
N THR A 150 4.52 13.11 0.66
CA THR A 150 3.97 12.54 -0.58
C THR A 150 2.71 11.71 -0.31
N GLN A 151 2.71 10.86 0.72
CA GLN A 151 1.54 10.06 1.08
C GLN A 151 0.36 10.92 1.56
N LEU A 152 0.65 12.01 2.27
CA LEU A 152 -0.36 12.98 2.70
C LEU A 152 -1.12 13.54 1.48
N ALA A 153 -0.37 14.07 0.51
CA ALA A 153 -0.93 14.67 -0.70
C ALA A 153 -1.60 13.65 -1.65
N GLU A 154 -1.04 12.45 -1.79
CA GLU A 154 -1.51 11.47 -2.78
C GLU A 154 -2.60 10.52 -2.24
N GLN A 155 -2.69 10.33 -0.92
CA GLN A 155 -3.56 9.32 -0.30
C GLN A 155 -4.37 9.88 0.87
N TYR A 156 -3.70 10.37 1.92
CA TYR A 156 -4.37 10.61 3.20
C TYR A 156 -5.38 11.75 3.15
N GLU A 157 -5.11 12.83 2.41
CA GLU A 157 -6.09 13.90 2.19
C GLU A 157 -7.38 13.38 1.54
N LEU A 158 -7.27 12.43 0.60
CA LEU A 158 -8.44 11.81 -0.03
C LEU A 158 -9.24 10.98 0.98
N TYR A 159 -8.57 10.28 1.88
CA TYR A 159 -9.22 9.50 2.93
C TYR A 159 -9.91 10.43 3.93
N VAL A 160 -9.25 11.51 4.36
CA VAL A 160 -9.83 12.50 5.26
C VAL A 160 -11.08 13.13 4.65
N ASN A 161 -11.00 13.59 3.39
CA ASN A 161 -12.12 14.22 2.69
C ASN A 161 -13.31 13.26 2.50
N ARG A 162 -13.06 11.96 2.36
CA ARG A 162 -14.09 10.96 2.06
C ARG A 162 -14.71 10.30 3.28
N PHE A 163 -13.89 10.02 4.29
CA PHE A 163 -14.28 9.18 5.43
C PHE A 163 -14.18 9.92 6.77
N GLY A 164 -13.60 11.12 6.81
CA GLY A 164 -13.27 11.83 8.03
C GLY A 164 -11.86 11.51 8.54
N PRO A 165 -11.51 12.01 9.74
CA PRO A 165 -10.17 11.82 10.31
C PRO A 165 -9.77 10.35 10.44
N GLY A 166 -8.48 10.05 10.36
CA GLY A 166 -7.97 8.69 10.45
C GLY A 166 -6.60 8.61 11.10
N MET A 167 -6.01 7.42 11.03
CA MET A 167 -4.76 7.08 11.68
C MET A 167 -3.80 6.39 10.70
N VAL A 168 -2.52 6.73 10.79
CA VAL A 168 -1.44 6.07 10.05
C VAL A 168 -0.48 5.44 11.06
N ILE A 169 -0.18 4.16 10.87
CA ILE A 169 0.77 3.42 11.71
C ILE A 169 2.07 3.21 10.94
N TYR A 170 3.17 3.80 11.41
CA TYR A 170 4.52 3.50 10.92
C TYR A 170 5.19 2.48 11.84
N TRP A 171 5.08 1.19 11.53
CA TRP A 171 5.48 0.10 12.42
C TRP A 171 6.97 0.05 12.79
N HIS A 172 7.81 0.78 12.05
CA HIS A 172 9.24 0.89 12.32
C HIS A 172 9.63 2.24 12.93
N GLY A 173 8.66 3.03 13.40
CA GLY A 173 8.85 4.39 13.89
C GLY A 173 8.86 5.44 12.78
N TYR A 174 9.00 6.70 13.16
CA TYR A 174 9.03 7.84 12.26
C TYR A 174 9.94 8.95 12.79
N VAL A 175 10.36 9.86 11.91
CA VAL A 175 11.22 11.00 12.29
C VAL A 175 10.42 12.04 13.09
N GLU A 176 11.04 12.62 14.11
CA GLU A 176 10.46 13.77 14.81
C GLU A 176 10.19 14.93 13.84
N GLY A 177 9.08 15.65 14.05
CA GLY A 177 8.70 16.76 13.18
C GLY A 177 8.17 16.34 11.80
N LEU A 178 7.57 15.14 11.69
CA LEU A 178 6.72 14.83 10.54
C LEU A 178 5.69 15.94 10.33
N LEU A 179 5.37 16.22 9.07
CA LEU A 179 4.36 17.20 8.70
C LEU A 179 3.02 16.81 9.34
N GLU A 180 2.56 17.60 10.31
CA GLU A 180 1.29 17.34 10.97
C GLU A 180 0.11 17.64 10.06
N HIS A 181 -0.95 16.85 10.22
CA HIS A 181 -2.23 17.08 9.56
C HIS A 181 -3.36 16.87 10.55
N PRO A 182 -4.30 17.82 10.70
CA PRO A 182 -5.32 17.78 11.76
C PRO A 182 -6.25 16.56 11.65
N GLY A 183 -6.46 16.05 10.44
CA GLY A 183 -7.25 14.85 10.17
C GLY A 183 -6.48 13.54 10.18
N VAL A 184 -5.17 13.52 10.47
CA VAL A 184 -4.34 12.30 10.45
C VAL A 184 -3.54 12.17 11.74
N LEU A 185 -3.92 11.21 12.58
CA LEU A 185 -3.13 10.77 13.73
C LEU A 185 -1.99 9.87 13.23
N VAL A 186 -0.74 10.20 13.55
CA VAL A 186 0.42 9.34 13.25
C VAL A 186 0.88 8.64 14.53
N VAL A 187 1.06 7.33 14.46
CA VAL A 187 1.55 6.47 15.56
C VAL A 187 2.57 5.47 15.02
N ASP A 188 3.31 4.82 15.92
CA ASP A 188 4.33 3.81 15.62
C ASP A 188 3.93 2.38 16.04
N ASP A 189 2.83 2.23 16.79
CA ASP A 189 2.22 0.94 17.12
C ASP A 189 0.69 1.05 17.17
N PHE A 190 0.00 -0.08 17.14
CA PHE A 190 -1.44 -0.10 17.34
C PHE A 190 -1.78 0.24 18.81
N PRO A 191 -2.74 1.15 19.07
CA PRO A 191 -3.06 1.56 20.43
C PRO A 191 -3.55 0.41 21.30
N ALA A 192 -3.11 0.37 22.56
CA ALA A 192 -3.61 -0.61 23.52
C ALA A 192 -5.12 -0.49 23.69
N LYS A 193 -5.83 -1.60 23.90
CA LYS A 193 -7.30 -1.64 24.00
C LYS A 193 -7.88 -0.65 25.01
N SER A 194 -7.19 -0.41 26.13
CA SER A 194 -7.59 0.56 27.16
C SER A 194 -7.54 2.02 26.70
N SER A 195 -6.77 2.32 25.66
CA SER A 195 -6.66 3.66 25.06
C SER A 195 -7.62 3.88 23.88
N ILE A 196 -8.36 2.85 23.48
CA ILE A 196 -9.36 2.90 22.42
C ILE A 196 -10.73 3.07 23.05
N LEU A 197 -11.33 4.24 22.88
CA LEU A 197 -12.71 4.49 23.25
C LEU A 197 -13.63 4.09 22.08
N GLN A 198 -14.52 3.14 22.32
CA GLN A 198 -15.52 2.71 21.35
C GLN A 198 -16.91 3.13 21.81
N LEU A 199 -17.80 3.41 20.86
CA LEU A 199 -19.21 3.59 21.18
C LEU A 199 -19.77 2.28 21.74
N PRO A 200 -20.65 2.34 22.76
CA PRO A 200 -21.28 1.15 23.32
C PRO A 200 -22.01 0.37 22.21
N CYS A 201 -21.71 -0.92 22.08
CA CYS A 201 -22.51 -1.79 21.26
C CYS A 201 -23.85 -2.01 21.95
N LEU A 202 -24.93 -1.42 21.41
CA LEU A 202 -26.27 -1.65 21.93
C LEU A 202 -26.66 -3.09 21.57
N SER A 203 -27.08 -3.87 22.57
CA SER A 203 -27.71 -5.16 22.35
C SER A 203 -29.06 -4.93 21.68
N VAL A 204 -29.13 -5.10 20.37
CA VAL A 204 -30.40 -5.10 19.64
C VAL A 204 -30.90 -6.53 19.66
N GLU A 205 -32.06 -6.78 20.27
CA GLU A 205 -32.70 -8.09 20.13
C GLU A 205 -32.96 -8.37 18.64
N PRO A 206 -32.66 -9.59 18.15
CA PRO A 206 -32.89 -9.92 16.75
C PRO A 206 -34.38 -9.74 16.44
N VAL A 207 -34.68 -8.85 15.49
CA VAL A 207 -36.04 -8.68 14.96
C VAL A 207 -36.46 -10.01 14.35
N ARG A 208 -37.39 -10.70 15.00
CA ARG A 208 -37.98 -11.92 14.43
C ARG A 208 -38.64 -11.54 13.10
N PRO A 209 -38.42 -12.30 12.01
CA PRO A 209 -39.14 -12.06 10.78
C PRO A 209 -40.64 -12.10 11.07
N SER A 210 -41.35 -11.03 10.71
CA SER A 210 -42.81 -11.03 10.75
C SER A 210 -43.33 -12.09 9.77
N GLU A 211 -44.00 -13.12 10.28
CA GLU A 211 -44.71 -14.13 9.47
C GLU A 211 -45.98 -13.58 8.81
N ALA A 212 -46.28 -12.28 8.93
CA ALA A 212 -47.49 -11.71 8.34
C ALA A 212 -47.32 -11.55 6.81
N PRO A 213 -48.11 -12.25 5.98
CA PRO A 213 -48.08 -12.04 4.54
C PRO A 213 -48.54 -10.62 4.23
N PHE A 214 -47.74 -9.91 3.44
CA PHE A 214 -48.08 -8.59 2.89
C PHE A 214 -49.35 -8.72 2.05
N ARG A 215 -50.49 -8.24 2.56
CA ARG A 215 -51.73 -8.13 1.80
C ARG A 215 -51.80 -6.74 1.16
N PRO A 216 -51.64 -6.60 -0.17
CA PRO A 216 -51.88 -5.33 -0.83
C PRO A 216 -53.38 -5.02 -0.75
N ALA A 217 -53.73 -3.85 -0.22
CA ALA A 217 -55.09 -3.32 -0.26
C ALA A 217 -55.39 -2.84 -1.68
N ILE A 218 -56.00 -3.69 -2.50
CA ILE A 218 -56.63 -3.26 -3.74
C ILE A 218 -58.02 -2.75 -3.36
N GLN A 219 -58.18 -1.43 -3.26
CA GLN A 219 -59.49 -0.79 -3.33
C GLN A 219 -59.88 -0.69 -4.81
N ALA A 220 -60.86 -1.49 -5.22
CA ALA A 220 -61.58 -1.29 -6.47
C ALA A 220 -62.70 -0.25 -6.22
N ALA A 221 -62.69 0.81 -7.00
CA ALA A 221 -63.83 1.69 -7.26
C ALA A 221 -64.03 1.76 -8.77
#